data_AF-A0A3C1GEA3-F1
#
_entry.id   AF-A0A3C1GEA3-F1
#
_cell.length_a   1.000
_cell.length_b   1.000
_cell.length_c   1.000
_cell.angle_alpha   90.00
_cell.angle_beta   90.00
_cell.angle_gamma   90.00
#
_symmetry.space_group_name_H-M   'P 1'
#
loop_
_entity.id
_entity.type
_entity.pdbx_description
1 polymer ?
#
loop_
_entity_poly.entity_id
_entity_poly.type
_entity_poly.pdbx_seq_one_letter_code
_entity_poly.pdbx_strand_id
1 'polypeptide(L)'
;PAGWALDEEGRPTTDVGVALAHRRLSPLGGPRELGGHKGYGLGVMVDILSGVLGGAVYGNLFERSDMRERRVHNAGHCFAALDPARFRPLEEFKRDMDDMFDALKASPCAEGQERIYVAGEPEFECEQARRRDGIPLAPVLVAQCAGFARELGVAPLEENISGT
;
A
#
# COMPACT_ATOMS: atom_id res chain seq x y z
N PRO A 1 9.52 -13.03 -1.51
CA PRO A 1 9.52 -14.09 -0.46
C PRO A 1 8.64 -15.26 -0.88
N ALA A 2 8.85 -16.45 -0.30
CA ALA A 2 7.97 -17.59 -0.55
C ALA A 2 6.52 -17.24 -0.16
N GLY A 3 5.56 -17.64 -1.01
CA GLY A 3 4.13 -17.38 -0.80
C GLY A 3 3.62 -16.02 -1.25
N TRP A 4 4.47 -15.10 -1.73
CA TRP A 4 4.03 -13.77 -2.21
C TRP A 4 3.51 -13.79 -3.64
N ALA A 5 4.19 -14.52 -4.53
CA ALA A 5 3.88 -14.58 -5.95
C ALA A 5 3.63 -16.02 -6.41
N LEU A 6 2.86 -16.16 -7.49
CA LEU A 6 2.46 -17.43 -8.08
C LEU A 6 2.92 -17.52 -9.54
N ASP A 7 3.22 -18.73 -9.99
CA ASP A 7 3.51 -19.03 -11.39
C ASP A 7 2.23 -19.20 -12.24
N GLU A 8 2.40 -19.65 -13.48
CA GLU A 8 1.30 -19.90 -14.43
C GLU A 8 0.32 -20.98 -13.96
N GLU A 9 0.77 -21.94 -13.16
CA GLU A 9 -0.08 -22.99 -12.59
C GLU A 9 -0.67 -22.59 -11.22
N GLY A 10 -0.36 -21.38 -10.74
CA GLY A 10 -0.84 -20.89 -9.44
C GLY A 10 -0.04 -21.43 -8.26
N ARG A 11 1.17 -21.95 -8.48
CA ARG A 11 2.06 -22.45 -7.43
C ARG A 11 2.98 -21.34 -6.92
N PRO A 12 3.35 -21.32 -5.62
CA PRO A 12 4.25 -20.32 -5.09
C PRO A 12 5.62 -20.30 -5.78
N THR A 13 6.10 -19.10 -6.11
CA THR A 13 7.44 -18.89 -6.66
C THR A 13 8.25 -17.89 -5.83
N THR A 14 9.56 -18.10 -5.79
CA THR A 14 10.54 -17.14 -5.26
C THR A 14 11.42 -16.54 -6.36
N ASP A 15 11.24 -16.96 -7.61
CA ASP A 15 11.95 -16.40 -8.76
C ASP A 15 11.30 -15.08 -9.18
N VAL A 16 12.10 -14.00 -9.22
CA VAL A 16 11.64 -12.66 -9.55
C VAL A 16 11.21 -12.55 -11.01
N GLY A 17 11.89 -13.24 -11.92
CA GLY A 17 11.56 -13.26 -13.35
C GLY A 17 10.19 -13.89 -13.59
N VAL A 18 9.94 -15.05 -12.97
CA VAL A 18 8.63 -15.75 -13.03
C VAL A 18 7.53 -14.89 -12.41
N ALA A 19 7.77 -14.31 -11.23
CA ALA A 19 6.79 -13.45 -10.55
C ALA A 19 6.40 -12.22 -11.41
N LEU A 20 7.38 -11.56 -12.02
CA LEU A 20 7.15 -10.39 -12.88
C LEU A 20 6.48 -10.75 -14.21
N ALA A 21 6.77 -11.94 -14.75
CA ALA A 21 6.17 -12.43 -15.99
C ALA A 21 4.68 -12.73 -15.83
N HIS A 22 4.28 -13.42 -14.76
CA HIS A 22 2.89 -13.85 -14.58
C HIS A 22 2.03 -12.86 -13.78
N ARG A 23 2.63 -11.97 -12.97
CA ARG A 23 1.94 -10.90 -12.23
C ARG A 23 0.81 -11.39 -11.32
N ARG A 24 0.95 -12.61 -10.77
CA ARG A 24 -0.02 -13.20 -9.84
C ARG A 24 0.52 -13.11 -8.43
N LEU A 25 -0.17 -12.35 -7.60
CA LEU A 25 0.14 -12.23 -6.18
C LEU A 25 -0.85 -13.06 -5.37
N SER A 26 -0.35 -13.68 -4.30
CA SER A 26 -1.22 -14.31 -3.30
C SER A 26 -2.01 -13.24 -2.53
N PRO A 27 -3.26 -13.53 -2.11
CA PRO A 27 -3.96 -12.66 -1.17
C PRO A 27 -3.25 -12.62 0.19
N LEU A 28 -3.54 -11.59 0.98
CA LEU A 28 -3.09 -11.52 2.38
C LEU A 28 -3.48 -12.80 3.14
N GLY A 29 -2.53 -13.39 3.85
CA GLY A 29 -2.71 -14.68 4.51
C GLY A 29 -2.31 -15.88 3.63
N GLY A 30 -1.89 -15.68 2.37
CA GLY A 30 -1.26 -16.72 1.56
C GLY A 30 -2.18 -17.92 1.26
N PRO A 31 -1.74 -19.17 1.51
CA PRO A 31 -2.59 -20.36 1.39
C PRO A 31 -3.83 -20.32 2.27
N ARG A 32 -4.79 -21.23 2.02
CA ARG A 32 -6.05 -21.29 2.76
C ARG A 32 -5.82 -21.49 4.26
N GLU A 33 -4.85 -22.32 4.60
CA GLU A 33 -4.46 -22.75 5.95
C GLU A 33 -3.93 -21.59 6.80
N LEU A 34 -3.31 -20.60 6.14
CA LEU A 34 -2.77 -19.39 6.77
C LEU A 34 -3.75 -18.21 6.69
N GLY A 35 -4.97 -18.42 6.17
CA GLY A 35 -6.03 -17.42 6.16
C GLY A 35 -6.19 -16.65 4.86
N GLY A 36 -5.59 -17.10 3.75
CA GLY A 36 -5.69 -16.43 2.44
C GLY A 36 -7.10 -16.12 1.96
N HIS A 37 -8.07 -16.96 2.31
CA HIS A 37 -9.49 -16.75 2.00
C HIS A 37 -10.06 -15.47 2.64
N LYS A 38 -9.51 -15.02 3.78
CA LYS A 38 -9.87 -13.74 4.41
C LYS A 38 -9.29 -12.56 3.64
N GLY A 39 -8.02 -12.64 3.23
CA GLY A 39 -7.39 -11.62 2.39
C GLY A 39 -8.06 -11.48 1.03
N TYR A 40 -8.47 -12.60 0.42
CA TYR A 40 -9.29 -12.61 -0.78
C TYR A 40 -10.62 -11.89 -0.56
N GLY A 41 -11.32 -12.19 0.54
CA GLY A 41 -12.57 -11.50 0.90
C GLY A 41 -12.40 -9.99 1.07
N LEU A 42 -11.29 -9.54 1.69
CA LEU A 42 -10.96 -8.12 1.80
C LEU A 42 -10.71 -7.48 0.42
N GLY A 43 -9.99 -8.17 -0.48
CA GLY A 43 -9.79 -7.71 -1.86
C GLY A 43 -11.11 -7.57 -2.63
N VAL A 44 -12.00 -8.56 -2.52
CA VAL A 44 -13.33 -8.53 -3.14
C VAL A 44 -14.19 -7.39 -2.58
N MET A 45 -14.11 -7.12 -1.27
CA MET A 45 -14.82 -5.99 -0.67
C MET A 45 -14.37 -4.66 -1.28
N VAL A 46 -13.07 -4.47 -1.53
CA VAL A 46 -12.53 -3.27 -2.19
C VAL A 46 -13.07 -3.14 -3.62
N ASP A 47 -13.08 -4.24 -4.40
CA ASP A 47 -13.63 -4.27 -5.77
C ASP A 47 -15.12 -3.95 -5.81
N ILE A 48 -15.90 -4.45 -4.85
CA ILE A 48 -17.33 -4.17 -4.75
C ILE A 48 -17.55 -2.68 -4.47
N LEU A 49 -16.89 -2.14 -3.45
CA LEU A 49 -17.11 -0.76 -3.00
C LEU A 49 -16.57 0.26 -4.00
N SER A 50 -15.43 -0.01 -4.63
CA SER A 50 -14.74 0.93 -5.50
C SER A 50 -15.18 0.77 -6.95
N GLY A 51 -15.26 -0.47 -7.44
CA GLY A 51 -15.59 -0.79 -8.83
C GLY A 51 -17.09 -0.96 -9.04
N VAL A 52 -17.64 -2.07 -8.53
CA VAL A 52 -19.02 -2.50 -8.84
C VAL A 52 -20.06 -1.45 -8.44
N LEU A 53 -19.99 -0.93 -7.22
CA LEU A 53 -20.94 0.03 -6.68
C LEU A 53 -20.97 1.34 -7.47
N GLY A 54 -19.79 1.81 -7.91
CA GLY A 54 -19.64 3.04 -8.68
C GLY A 54 -19.79 2.87 -10.20
N GLY A 55 -20.00 1.65 -10.69
CA GLY A 55 -20.01 1.36 -12.13
C GLY A 55 -18.64 1.51 -12.82
N ALA A 56 -17.56 1.35 -12.05
CA ALA A 56 -16.18 1.40 -12.52
C ALA A 56 -15.63 0.00 -12.82
N VAL A 57 -14.36 -0.09 -13.23
CA VAL A 57 -13.72 -1.38 -13.51
C VAL A 57 -13.47 -2.16 -12.21
N TYR A 58 -13.58 -3.48 -12.27
CA TYR A 58 -13.40 -4.41 -11.15
C TYR A 58 -12.80 -5.73 -11.62
N GLY A 59 -12.14 -6.47 -10.72
CA GLY A 59 -11.58 -7.80 -10.98
C GLY A 59 -10.82 -7.89 -12.31
N ASN A 60 -11.09 -8.95 -13.08
CA ASN A 60 -10.51 -9.16 -14.40
C ASN A 60 -11.40 -8.66 -15.55
N LEU A 61 -12.22 -7.62 -15.32
CA LEU A 61 -13.12 -7.09 -16.35
C LEU A 61 -12.38 -6.66 -17.64
N PHE A 62 -11.15 -6.16 -17.51
CA PHE A 62 -10.30 -5.84 -18.66
C PHE A 62 -9.93 -7.07 -19.51
N GLU A 63 -9.73 -8.23 -18.87
CA GLU A 63 -9.39 -9.48 -19.56
C GLU A 63 -10.63 -10.13 -20.20
N ARG A 64 -11.82 -9.88 -19.64
CA ARG A 64 -13.08 -10.55 -20.01
C ARG A 64 -13.94 -9.77 -20.99
N SER A 65 -13.55 -8.57 -21.40
CA SER A 65 -14.38 -7.73 -22.26
C SER A 65 -13.62 -7.23 -23.49
N ASP A 66 -14.28 -7.21 -24.65
CA ASP A 66 -13.78 -6.62 -25.91
C ASP A 66 -13.72 -5.08 -25.85
N MET A 67 -13.58 -4.50 -24.65
CA MET A 67 -13.67 -3.07 -24.37
C MET A 67 -12.40 -2.33 -24.79
N ARG A 68 -12.08 -2.40 -26.08
CA ARG A 68 -11.08 -1.58 -26.76
C ARG A 68 -11.44 -0.09 -26.78
N GLU A 69 -12.69 0.27 -26.45
CA GLU A 69 -13.22 1.63 -26.63
C GLU A 69 -13.77 2.32 -25.37
N ARG A 70 -13.74 1.70 -24.17
CA ARG A 70 -14.10 2.41 -22.93
C ARG A 70 -13.03 2.31 -21.84
N ARG A 71 -12.16 3.33 -21.89
CA ARG A 71 -11.41 3.94 -20.79
C ARG A 71 -10.44 3.03 -20.05
N VAL A 72 -9.21 3.00 -20.56
CA VAL A 72 -7.97 2.45 -19.97
C VAL A 72 -7.68 2.95 -18.53
N HIS A 73 -8.49 3.86 -17.97
CA HIS A 73 -8.27 4.49 -16.65
C HIS A 73 -9.55 4.70 -15.81
N ASN A 74 -10.62 3.94 -16.02
CA ASN A 74 -11.84 4.08 -15.21
C ASN A 74 -11.73 3.37 -13.83
N ALA A 75 -10.68 3.70 -13.07
CA ALA A 75 -10.52 3.23 -11.71
C ALA A 75 -11.61 3.86 -10.83
N GLY A 76 -12.30 3.00 -10.08
CA GLY A 76 -13.28 3.45 -9.11
C GLY A 76 -12.64 3.61 -7.73
N HIS A 77 -13.23 4.47 -6.91
CA HIS A 77 -12.75 4.76 -5.55
C HIS A 77 -13.94 4.82 -4.60
N CYS A 78 -13.74 4.35 -3.38
CA CYS A 78 -14.70 4.47 -2.29
C CYS A 78 -14.08 5.30 -1.16
N PHE A 79 -14.82 6.30 -0.68
CA PHE A 79 -14.44 7.11 0.47
C PHE A 79 -15.57 7.05 1.49
N ALA A 80 -15.21 6.81 2.76
CA ALA A 80 -16.14 6.81 3.86
C ALA A 80 -15.61 7.71 4.98
N ALA A 81 -16.48 8.53 5.55
CA ALA A 81 -16.16 9.37 6.70
C ALA A 81 -17.20 9.11 7.81
N LEU A 82 -16.71 8.82 9.01
CA LEU A 82 -17.52 8.64 10.21
C LEU A 82 -17.14 9.75 11.18
N ASP A 83 -18.13 10.51 11.65
CA ASP A 83 -17.96 11.55 12.67
C ASP A 83 -18.08 10.92 14.07
N PRO A 84 -16.97 10.74 14.83
CA PRO A 84 -17.02 10.10 16.15
C PRO A 84 -17.88 10.86 17.15
N ALA A 85 -18.02 12.19 16.99
CA ALA A 85 -18.81 13.03 17.88
C ALA A 85 -20.32 12.73 17.82
N ARG A 86 -20.77 12.01 16.79
CA ARG A 86 -22.15 11.50 16.69
C ARG A 86 -22.42 10.27 17.54
N PHE A 87 -21.37 9.61 18.03
CA PHE A 87 -21.49 8.37 18.81
C PHE A 87 -21.21 8.60 20.30
N ARG A 88 -20.24 9.49 20.63
CA ARG A 88 -19.85 9.82 22.01
C ARG A 88 -19.09 11.15 22.07
N PRO A 89 -18.83 11.73 23.26
CA PRO A 89 -17.99 12.93 23.38
C PRO A 89 -16.61 12.73 22.74
N LEU A 90 -16.18 13.67 21.89
CA LEU A 90 -14.97 13.54 21.08
C LEU A 90 -13.70 13.37 21.93
N GLU A 91 -13.60 14.11 23.03
CA GLU A 91 -12.42 14.04 23.90
C GLU A 91 -12.29 12.70 24.62
N GLU A 92 -13.42 12.05 24.95
CA GLU A 92 -13.37 10.69 25.48
C GLU A 92 -12.96 9.68 24.40
N PHE A 93 -13.46 9.84 23.16
CA PHE A 93 -13.06 8.98 22.05
C PHE A 93 -11.54 9.04 21.82
N LYS A 94 -10.97 10.26 21.79
CA LYS A 94 -9.52 10.44 21.63
C LYS A 94 -8.73 9.82 22.78
N ARG A 95 -9.12 10.11 24.02
CA ARG A 95 -8.45 9.54 25.21
C ARG A 95 -8.45 8.02 25.18
N ASP A 96 -9.58 7.40 24.83
CA ASP A 96 -9.68 5.94 24.78
C ASP A 96 -8.91 5.35 23.58
N MET A 97 -8.72 6.12 22.49
CA MET A 97 -7.83 5.75 21.39
C MET A 97 -6.36 5.81 21.80
N ASP A 98 -5.94 6.84 22.55
CA ASP A 98 -4.60 6.95 23.10
C ASP A 98 -4.31 5.79 24.06
N ASP A 99 -5.23 5.48 24.98
CA ASP A 99 -5.13 4.33 25.89
C ASP A 99 -4.98 2.99 25.14
N MET A 100 -5.76 2.80 24.06
CA MET A 100 -5.63 1.60 23.22
C MET A 100 -4.25 1.51 22.55
N PHE A 101 -3.73 2.62 22.02
CA PHE A 101 -2.40 2.64 21.40
C PHE A 101 -1.29 2.38 22.40
N ASP A 102 -1.37 2.99 23.59
CA ASP A 102 -0.43 2.76 24.67
C ASP A 102 -0.45 1.29 25.12
N ALA A 103 -1.63 0.69 25.26
CA ALA A 103 -1.78 -0.72 25.62
C ALA A 103 -1.19 -1.67 24.56
N LEU A 104 -1.41 -1.40 23.26
CA LEU A 104 -0.81 -2.18 22.17
C LEU A 104 0.72 -2.09 22.22
N LYS A 105 1.26 -0.90 22.44
CA LYS A 105 2.71 -0.66 22.49
C LYS A 105 3.38 -1.21 23.74
N ALA A 106 2.65 -1.26 24.86
CA ALA A 106 3.13 -1.84 26.12
C ALA A 106 3.09 -3.38 26.14
N SER A 107 2.53 -4.02 25.12
CA SER A 107 2.48 -5.49 25.04
C SER A 107 3.89 -6.09 24.93
N PRO A 108 4.13 -7.29 25.50
CA PRO A 108 5.43 -7.95 25.39
C PRO A 108 5.84 -8.14 23.92
N CYS A 109 7.05 -7.69 23.60
CA CYS A 109 7.60 -7.87 22.27
C CYS A 109 7.94 -9.35 22.00
N ALA A 110 7.84 -9.75 20.73
CA ALA A 110 8.36 -11.03 20.29
C ALA A 110 9.88 -11.09 20.48
N GLU A 111 10.44 -12.30 20.56
CA GLU A 111 11.89 -12.50 20.70
C GLU A 111 12.66 -11.75 19.60
N GLY A 112 13.70 -11.00 20.01
CA GLY A 112 14.52 -10.20 19.12
C GLY A 112 13.87 -8.92 18.59
N GLN A 113 12.69 -8.54 19.08
CA GLN A 113 12.03 -7.27 18.76
C GLN A 113 12.10 -6.30 19.94
N GLU A 114 12.33 -5.02 19.66
CA GLU A 114 12.52 -3.98 20.69
C GLU A 114 11.24 -3.19 20.98
N ARG A 115 10.33 -3.07 20.01
CA ARG A 115 9.07 -2.32 20.14
C ARG A 115 7.98 -2.83 19.21
N ILE A 116 6.73 -2.53 19.58
CA ILE A 116 5.54 -2.72 18.75
C ILE A 116 5.16 -1.37 18.14
N TYR A 117 4.73 -1.39 16.87
CA TYR A 117 4.25 -0.21 16.16
C TYR A 117 2.74 -0.24 16.00
N VAL A 118 2.11 0.94 16.01
CA VAL A 118 0.73 1.10 15.55
C VAL A 118 0.69 1.57 14.09
N ALA A 119 -0.44 1.36 13.42
CA ALA A 119 -0.61 1.78 12.03
C ALA A 119 -0.40 3.30 11.89
N GLY A 120 0.52 3.69 10.98
CA GLY A 120 0.88 5.09 10.73
C GLY A 120 2.09 5.60 11.52
N GLU A 121 2.54 4.90 12.56
CA GLU A 121 3.72 5.31 13.33
C GLU A 121 5.04 5.21 12.53
N PRO A 122 5.32 4.11 11.80
CA PRO A 122 6.52 4.06 10.93
C PRO A 122 6.52 5.15 9.87
N GLU A 123 5.36 5.44 9.27
CA GLU A 123 5.20 6.50 8.27
C GLU A 123 5.42 7.89 8.87
N PHE A 124 4.89 8.16 10.06
CA PHE A 124 5.08 9.42 10.78
C PHE A 124 6.56 9.67 11.11
N GLU A 125 7.26 8.66 11.62
CA GLU A 125 8.71 8.78 11.90
C GLU A 125 9.52 9.02 10.62
N CYS A 126 9.18 8.29 9.56
CA CYS A 126 9.81 8.42 8.24
C CYS A 126 9.57 9.82 7.62
N GLU A 127 8.36 10.36 7.75
CA GLU A 127 8.02 11.72 7.35
C GLU A 127 8.88 12.75 8.09
N GLN A 128 8.96 12.64 9.41
CA GLN A 128 9.73 13.58 10.25
C GLN A 128 11.22 13.54 9.90
N ALA A 129 11.79 12.35 9.71
CA ALA A 129 13.17 12.20 9.25
C ALA A 129 13.36 12.84 7.87
N ARG A 130 12.50 12.54 6.89
CA ARG A 130 12.62 13.08 5.53
C ARG A 130 12.35 14.58 5.41
N ARG A 131 11.57 15.16 6.32
CA ARG A 131 11.41 16.62 6.43
C ARG A 131 12.68 17.32 6.88
N ARG A 132 13.44 16.69 7.79
CA ARG A 132 14.69 17.22 8.33
C ARG A 132 15.87 16.94 7.41
N ASP A 133 15.99 15.70 6.94
CA ASP A 133 17.19 15.17 6.29
C ASP A 133 17.06 15.09 4.76
N GLY A 134 15.87 15.33 4.22
CA GLY A 134 15.55 15.16 2.79
C GLY A 134 15.05 13.76 2.43
N ILE A 135 14.50 13.62 1.22
CA ILE A 135 13.97 12.34 0.71
C ILE A 135 15.10 11.61 -0.04
N PRO A 136 15.49 10.40 0.38
CA PRO A 136 16.48 9.62 -0.34
C PRO A 136 15.90 9.16 -1.68
N LEU A 137 16.55 9.53 -2.78
CA LEU A 137 16.17 9.13 -4.14
C LEU A 137 17.23 8.20 -4.71
N ALA A 138 16.81 7.14 -5.40
CA ALA A 138 17.72 6.26 -6.10
C ALA A 138 18.42 7.03 -7.25
N PRO A 139 19.72 6.79 -7.53
CA PRO A 139 20.45 7.50 -8.59
C PRO A 139 19.77 7.41 -9.97
N VAL A 140 19.16 6.26 -10.28
CA VAL A 140 18.40 6.06 -11.51
C VAL A 140 17.20 7.00 -11.62
N LEU A 141 16.51 7.26 -10.51
CA LEU A 141 15.37 8.17 -10.47
C LEU A 141 15.82 9.62 -10.61
N VAL A 142 16.93 10.02 -9.97
CA VAL A 142 17.53 11.34 -10.14
C VAL A 142 17.89 11.59 -11.62
N ALA A 143 18.51 10.60 -12.27
CA ALA A 143 18.84 10.68 -13.70
C ALA A 143 17.59 10.80 -14.60
N GLN A 144 16.50 10.08 -14.26
CA GLN A 144 15.22 10.21 -14.96
C GLN A 144 14.61 11.61 -14.79
N CYS A 145 14.59 12.13 -13.56
CA CYS A 145 14.12 13.49 -13.28
C CYS A 145 14.94 14.54 -14.03
N ALA A 146 16.27 14.40 -14.09
CA ALA A 146 17.13 15.29 -14.86
C ALA A 146 16.83 15.21 -16.38
N GLY A 147 16.45 14.03 -16.88
CA GLY A 147 15.94 13.85 -18.24
C GLY A 147 14.69 14.71 -18.51
N PHE A 148 13.67 14.58 -17.65
CA PHE A 148 12.45 15.38 -17.76
C PHE A 148 12.69 16.88 -17.60
N ALA A 149 13.57 17.28 -16.68
CA ALA A 149 13.91 18.68 -16.47
C ALA A 149 14.46 19.34 -17.73
N ARG A 150 15.33 18.63 -18.48
CA ARG A 150 15.84 19.11 -19.77
C ARG A 150 14.76 19.21 -20.83
N GLU A 151 13.90 18.20 -20.94
CA GLU A 151 12.81 18.18 -21.92
C GLU A 151 11.81 19.32 -21.69
N LEU A 152 11.50 19.59 -20.42
CA LEU A 152 10.51 20.59 -20.02
C LEU A 152 11.12 21.99 -19.83
N GLY A 153 12.45 22.14 -19.91
CA GLY A 153 13.14 23.42 -19.73
C GLY A 153 13.07 23.98 -18.30
N VAL A 154 13.03 23.11 -17.28
CA VAL A 154 12.99 23.49 -15.86
C VAL A 154 14.31 23.14 -15.16
N ALA A 155 14.55 23.73 -13.99
CA ALA A 155 15.74 23.42 -13.19
C ALA A 155 15.73 21.94 -12.75
N PRO A 156 16.85 21.22 -12.85
CA PRO A 156 16.96 19.85 -12.35
C PRO A 156 16.96 19.83 -10.81
N LEU A 157 16.77 18.64 -10.24
CA LEU A 157 16.93 18.44 -8.80
C LEU A 157 18.38 18.74 -8.38
N GLU A 158 18.56 19.44 -7.27
CA GLU A 158 19.87 19.69 -6.67
C GLU A 158 20.37 18.42 -5.97
N GLU A 159 21.60 18.00 -6.27
CA GLU A 159 22.24 16.88 -5.57
C GLU A 159 22.72 17.34 -4.19
N ASN A 160 21.86 17.22 -3.17
CA ASN A 160 22.31 17.31 -1.79
C ASN A 160 22.97 15.98 -1.41
N ILE A 161 24.28 15.87 -1.64
CA ILE A 161 25.10 14.76 -1.15
C ILE A 161 25.30 14.97 0.36
N SER A 162 24.28 14.71 1.16
CA SER A 162 24.42 14.53 2.60
C SER A 162 24.66 13.05 2.89
N GLY A 163 25.92 12.60 2.80
CA GLY A 163 26.32 11.27 3.27
C GLY A 163 27.47 10.62 2.50
N THR A 164 28.70 11.10 2.69
CA THR A 164 29.85 10.21 2.94
C THR A 164 29.82 9.74 4.37
#